data_AF-A0A656HPD3-F1
#
_entry.id   AF-A0A656HPD3-F1
#
_cell.length_a   1.000
_cell.length_b   1.000
_cell.length_c   1.000
_cell.angle_alpha   90.00
_cell.angle_beta   90.00
_cell.angle_gamma   90.00
#
_symmetry.space_group_name_H-M   'P 1'
#
loop_
_entity.id
_entity.type
_entity.pdbx_description
1 polymer ?
#
loop_
_entity_poly.entity_id
_entity_poly.type
_entity_poly.pdbx_seq_one_letter_code
_entity_poly.pdbx_strand_id
1 'polypeptide(L)'
;MARVGTQNYAAWQQSMFWVAWLSLLVPGYFIGYGFTLVGSLVLGGYNDTVDLVLVLIMGTALIELLLIAIYTFTRYWHGESSFSRLLLWLALGAFGIPLAALLGCVYSYAKLTLHII
;
A
#
# COMPACT_ATOMS: atom_id res chain seq x y z
N MET A 1 29.78 -4.53 11.85
CA MET A 1 28.85 -5.59 11.38
C MET A 1 28.10 -6.11 12.59
N ALA A 2 26.86 -5.64 12.81
CA ALA A 2 26.04 -6.11 13.91
C ALA A 2 25.63 -7.56 13.64
N ARG A 3 25.81 -8.46 14.62
CA ARG A 3 25.30 -9.83 14.56
C ARG A 3 23.79 -9.74 14.39
N VAL A 4 23.29 -10.05 13.19
CA VAL A 4 21.87 -10.26 12.96
C VAL A 4 21.53 -11.57 13.67
N GLY A 5 21.15 -11.46 14.94
CA GLY A 5 20.59 -12.59 15.67
C GLY A 5 19.30 -12.97 14.97
N THR A 6 19.28 -14.12 14.32
CA THR A 6 18.06 -14.68 13.72
C THR A 6 17.01 -14.80 14.81
N GLN A 7 15.93 -14.03 14.70
CA GLN A 7 14.83 -14.14 15.65
C GLN A 7 14.02 -15.41 15.37
N ASN A 8 13.90 -16.29 16.37
CA ASN A 8 12.98 -17.41 16.32
C ASN A 8 11.58 -16.93 16.75
N TYR A 9 10.69 -16.73 15.78
CA TYR A 9 9.30 -16.34 16.05
C TYR A 9 8.51 -17.50 16.66
N ALA A 10 7.71 -17.19 17.68
CA ALA A 10 6.76 -18.15 18.24
C ALA A 10 5.69 -18.52 17.22
N ALA A 11 5.11 -19.73 17.29
CA ALA A 11 4.12 -20.21 16.33
C ALA A 11 2.94 -19.24 16.13
N TRP A 12 2.45 -18.61 17.22
CA TRP A 12 1.38 -17.62 17.15
C TRP A 12 1.77 -16.35 16.37
N GLN A 13 3.04 -15.92 16.47
CA GLN A 13 3.57 -14.78 15.71
C GLN A 13 3.62 -15.10 14.22
N GLN A 14 3.96 -16.34 13.87
CA GLN A 14 3.97 -16.80 12.49
C GLN A 14 2.56 -16.77 11.89
N SER A 15 1.56 -17.30 12.61
CA SER A 15 0.17 -17.25 12.18
C SER A 15 -0.32 -15.80 12.02
N MET A 16 -0.06 -14.94 13.00
CA MET A 16 -0.44 -13.52 12.94
C MET A 16 0.25 -12.78 11.80
N PHE A 17 1.52 -13.05 11.53
CA PHE A 17 2.24 -12.47 10.41
C PHE A 17 1.56 -12.79 9.09
N TRP A 18 1.25 -14.06 8.84
CA TRP A 18 0.62 -14.47 7.59
C TRP A 18 -0.78 -13.89 7.41
N VAL A 19 -1.59 -13.85 8.47
CA VAL A 19 -2.90 -13.21 8.42
C VAL A 19 -2.77 -11.72 8.09
N ALA A 20 -1.87 -11.00 8.77
CA ALA A 20 -1.65 -9.58 8.53
C ALA A 20 -1.05 -9.32 7.13
N TRP A 21 -0.12 -10.14 6.69
CA TRP A 21 0.52 -10.01 5.38
C TRP A 21 -0.47 -10.29 4.24
N LEU A 22 -1.26 -11.36 4.34
CA LEU A 22 -2.32 -11.65 3.36
C LEU A 22 -3.41 -10.59 3.37
N SER A 23 -3.67 -9.94 4.51
CA SER A 23 -4.64 -8.84 4.58
C SER A 23 -4.26 -7.66 3.69
N LEU A 24 -2.98 -7.48 3.31
CA LEU A 24 -2.55 -6.45 2.35
C LEU A 24 -3.18 -6.62 0.96
N LEU A 25 -3.63 -7.83 0.61
CA LEU A 25 -4.33 -8.09 -0.64
C LEU A 25 -5.68 -7.36 -0.72
N VAL A 26 -6.32 -7.10 0.43
CA VAL A 26 -7.60 -6.38 0.48
C VAL A 26 -7.45 -4.94 -0.03
N PRO A 27 -6.61 -4.08 0.58
CA PRO A 27 -6.37 -2.75 0.02
C PRO A 27 -5.72 -2.81 -1.37
N GLY A 28 -4.84 -3.77 -1.64
CA GLY A 28 -4.28 -3.96 -2.97
C GLY A 28 -5.35 -4.18 -4.04
N TYR A 29 -6.39 -4.97 -3.74
CA TYR A 29 -7.52 -5.20 -4.63
C TYR A 29 -8.31 -3.92 -4.90
N PHE A 30 -8.69 -3.18 -3.86
CA PHE A 30 -9.48 -1.95 -4.03
C PHE A 30 -8.72 -0.85 -4.78
N ILE A 31 -7.44 -0.63 -4.45
CA ILE A 31 -6.61 0.34 -5.15
C ILE A 31 -6.38 -0.11 -6.60
N GLY A 32 -6.14 -1.41 -6.83
CA GLY A 32 -5.96 -1.97 -8.16
C GLY A 32 -7.20 -1.86 -9.04
N TYR A 33 -8.37 -2.11 -8.46
CA TYR A 33 -9.64 -1.92 -9.14
C TYR A 33 -9.87 -0.46 -9.52
N GLY A 34 -9.64 0.47 -8.58
CA GLY A 34 -9.72 1.91 -8.84
C GLY A 34 -8.75 2.38 -9.93
N PHE A 35 -7.49 1.95 -9.85
CA PHE A 35 -6.47 2.24 -10.85
C PHE A 35 -6.87 1.76 -12.24
N THR A 36 -7.42 0.56 -12.33
CA THR A 36 -7.88 -0.01 -13.61
C THR A 36 -9.07 0.77 -14.17
N LEU A 37 -10.04 1.12 -13.31
CA LEU A 37 -11.23 1.85 -13.71
C LEU A 37 -10.88 3.24 -14.25
N VAL A 38 -10.12 4.03 -13.49
CA VAL A 38 -9.71 5.38 -13.93
C VAL A 38 -8.71 5.29 -15.10
N GLY A 39 -7.77 4.33 -15.06
CA GLY A 39 -6.80 4.11 -16.13
C GLY A 39 -7.45 3.75 -17.46
N SER A 40 -8.56 3.02 -17.46
CA SER A 40 -9.32 2.71 -18.68
C SER A 40 -9.93 3.94 -19.33
N LEU A 41 -10.33 4.95 -18.55
CA LEU A 41 -10.84 6.22 -19.07
C LEU A 41 -9.71 7.02 -19.73
N VAL A 42 -8.55 7.09 -19.07
CA VAL A 42 -7.35 7.75 -19.62
C VAL A 42 -6.90 7.12 -20.93
N LEU A 43 -6.77 5.80 -20.95
CA LEU A 43 -6.39 5.06 -22.16
C LEU A 43 -7.46 5.11 -23.26
N GLY A 44 -8.73 5.32 -22.87
CA GLY A 44 -9.85 5.55 -23.78
C GLY A 44 -9.89 6.95 -24.42
N GLY A 45 -8.93 7.82 -24.09
CA GLY A 45 -8.78 9.16 -24.69
C GLY A 45 -9.26 10.32 -23.83
N TYR A 46 -9.78 10.06 -22.61
CA TYR A 46 -10.11 11.13 -21.65
C TYR A 46 -8.84 11.58 -20.93
N ASN A 47 -8.32 12.75 -21.31
CA ASN A 47 -7.09 13.31 -20.74
C ASN A 47 -7.37 14.49 -19.79
N ASP A 48 -8.43 14.40 -18.99
CA ASP A 48 -8.62 15.37 -17.93
C ASP A 48 -7.49 15.24 -16.91
N THR A 49 -6.93 16.39 -16.50
CA THR A 49 -5.78 16.42 -15.57
C THR A 49 -6.09 15.69 -14.26
N VAL A 50 -7.36 15.68 -13.86
CA VAL A 50 -7.87 14.97 -12.67
C VAL A 50 -7.65 13.46 -12.79
N ASP A 51 -8.00 12.87 -13.93
CA ASP A 51 -7.93 11.43 -14.15
C ASP A 51 -6.48 10.95 -14.17
N LEU A 52 -5.58 11.71 -14.81
CA LEU A 52 -4.15 11.44 -14.79
C LEU A 52 -3.57 11.47 -13.38
N VAL A 53 -3.93 12.49 -12.57
CA VAL A 53 -3.46 12.60 -11.18
C VAL A 53 -4.00 11.46 -10.32
N LEU A 54 -5.28 11.10 -10.47
CA LEU A 54 -5.89 9.98 -9.76
C LEU A 54 -5.20 8.65 -10.08
N VAL A 55 -4.93 8.38 -11.37
CA VAL A 55 -4.20 7.18 -11.81
C VAL A 55 -2.79 7.15 -11.22
N LEU A 56 -2.08 8.28 -11.22
CA LEU A 56 -0.75 8.36 -10.62
C LEU A 56 -0.78 8.08 -9.13
N ILE A 57 -1.70 8.68 -8.37
CA ILE A 57 -1.84 8.45 -6.91
C ILE A 57 -2.11 6.98 -6.63
N MET A 58 -3.09 6.37 -7.33
CA MET A 58 -3.43 4.96 -7.14
C MET A 58 -2.27 4.03 -7.55
N GLY A 59 -1.58 4.36 -8.65
CA GLY A 59 -0.40 3.62 -9.11
C GLY A 59 0.75 3.67 -8.10
N THR A 60 1.05 4.85 -7.55
CA THR A 60 2.07 5.00 -6.51
C THR A 60 1.69 4.22 -5.24
N ALA A 61 0.42 4.25 -4.83
CA ALA A 61 -0.05 3.52 -3.67
C ALA A 61 0.09 1.99 -3.85
N LEU A 62 -0.16 1.45 -5.05
CA LEU A 62 0.09 0.03 -5.35
C LEU A 62 1.57 -0.33 -5.25
N ILE A 63 2.45 0.52 -5.78
CA ILE A 63 3.89 0.31 -5.71
C ILE A 63 4.36 0.32 -4.26
N GLU A 64 3.94 1.30 -3.46
CA GLU A 64 4.28 1.37 -2.04
C GLU A 64 3.78 0.14 -1.26
N LEU A 65 2.56 -0.31 -1.55
CA LEU A 65 1.97 -1.48 -0.90
C LEU A 65 2.75 -2.76 -1.26
N LEU A 66 3.16 -2.89 -2.52
CA LEU A 66 4.04 -3.97 -2.97
C LEU A 66 5.41 -3.93 -2.28
N LEU A 67 6.02 -2.74 -2.17
CA LEU A 67 7.30 -2.57 -1.49
C LEU A 67 7.21 -2.94 -0.01
N ILE A 68 6.12 -2.59 0.69
CA ILE A 68 5.89 -3.02 2.07
C ILE A 68 5.72 -4.53 2.15
N ALA A 69 4.95 -5.14 1.25
CA ALA A 69 4.75 -6.58 1.21
C ALA A 69 6.08 -7.32 1.03
N ILE A 70 6.91 -6.90 0.07
CA ILE A 70 8.24 -7.48 -0.18
C ILE A 70 9.15 -7.24 1.03
N TYR A 71 9.25 -6.01 1.52
CA TYR A 71 10.12 -5.66 2.65
C TYR A 71 9.80 -6.48 3.90
N THR A 72 8.54 -6.55 4.28
CA THR A 72 8.09 -7.29 5.46
C THR A 72 8.28 -8.80 5.29
N PHE A 73 8.02 -9.34 4.09
CA PHE A 73 8.28 -10.73 3.77
C PHE A 73 9.78 -11.08 3.88
N THR A 74 10.66 -10.31 3.24
CA THR A 74 12.11 -10.56 3.27
C THR A 74 12.65 -10.50 4.70
N ARG A 75 12.22 -9.50 5.48
CA ARG A 75 12.67 -9.33 6.88
C ARG A 75 12.13 -10.40 7.81
N TYR A 76 10.91 -10.88 7.57
CA TYR A 76 10.34 -12.01 8.29
C TYR A 76 11.10 -13.30 7.97
N TRP A 77 11.32 -13.60 6.68
CA TRP A 77 12.00 -14.82 6.23
C TRP A 77 13.43 -14.95 6.76
N HIS A 78 14.18 -13.85 6.79
CA HIS A 78 15.55 -13.82 7.29
C HIS A 78 15.66 -13.55 8.80
N GLY A 79 14.54 -13.35 9.50
CA GLY A 79 14.52 -13.10 10.95
C GLY A 79 15.29 -11.84 11.39
N GLU A 80 15.39 -10.84 10.52
CA GLU A 80 16.27 -9.66 10.74
C GLU A 80 15.59 -8.47 11.43
N SER A 81 14.31 -8.60 11.78
CA SER A 81 13.52 -7.52 12.38
C SER A 81 12.76 -8.04 13.58
N SER A 82 12.47 -7.17 14.55
CA SER A 82 11.54 -7.51 15.61
C SER A 82 10.12 -7.66 15.05
N PHE A 83 9.35 -8.57 15.64
CA PHE A 83 7.97 -8.84 15.23
C PHE A 83 7.08 -7.59 15.32
N SER A 84 7.21 -6.78 16.37
CA SER A 84 6.47 -5.52 16.53
C SER A 84 6.74 -4.54 15.39
N ARG A 85 7.99 -4.47 14.89
CA ARG A 85 8.35 -3.60 13.77
C ARG A 85 7.75 -4.11 12.46
N LEU A 86 7.69 -5.43 12.26
CA LEU A 86 7.00 -6.02 11.09
C LEU A 86 5.51 -5.71 11.12
N LEU A 87 4.85 -5.88 12.27
CA LEU A 87 3.44 -5.54 12.43
C LEU A 87 3.16 -4.07 12.19
N LEU A 88 4.04 -3.16 12.64
CA LEU A 88 3.90 -1.73 12.39
C LEU A 88 3.94 -1.43 10.88
N TRP A 89 4.90 -2.00 10.16
CA TRP A 89 4.97 -1.84 8.70
C TRP A 89 3.75 -2.42 7.98
N LEU A 90 3.26 -3.59 8.42
CA LEU A 90 2.04 -4.19 7.87
C LEU A 90 0.81 -3.31 8.15
N ALA A 91 0.70 -2.74 9.35
CA ALA A 91 -0.38 -1.81 9.69
C ALA A 91 -0.32 -0.52 8.85
N LEU A 92 0.87 0.05 8.65
CA LEU A 92 1.06 1.19 7.76
C LEU A 92 0.67 0.85 6.30
N GLY A 93 1.02 -0.35 5.81
CA GLY A 93 0.62 -0.79 4.49
C GLY A 93 -0.89 -1.02 4.37
N ALA A 94 -1.51 -1.62 5.38
CA ALA A 94 -2.93 -1.97 5.38
C ALA A 94 -3.85 -0.75 5.55
N PHE A 95 -3.45 0.24 6.35
CA PHE A 95 -4.29 1.39 6.69
C PHE A 95 -3.70 2.73 6.24
N GLY A 96 -2.39 2.92 6.41
CA GLY A 96 -1.72 4.18 6.08
C GLY A 96 -1.75 4.49 4.59
N ILE A 97 -1.33 3.54 3.75
CA ILE A 97 -1.30 3.73 2.29
C ILE A 97 -2.70 3.99 1.72
N PRO A 98 -3.74 3.16 2.00
CA PRO A 98 -5.07 3.40 1.46
C PRO A 98 -5.66 4.73 1.92
N LEU A 99 -5.43 5.11 3.18
CA LEU A 99 -5.91 6.40 3.70
C LEU A 99 -5.21 7.57 3.01
N ALA A 100 -3.89 7.51 2.83
CA ALA A 100 -3.13 8.54 2.12
C ALA A 100 -3.57 8.66 0.65
N ALA A 101 -3.77 7.53 -0.03
CA ALA A 101 -4.26 7.50 -1.39
C ALA A 101 -5.68 8.11 -1.50
N LEU A 102 -6.58 7.75 -0.59
CA LEU A 102 -7.94 8.29 -0.55
C LEU A 102 -7.95 9.80 -0.31
N LEU A 103 -7.17 10.28 0.66
CA LEU A 103 -7.03 11.72 0.93
C LEU A 103 -6.43 12.47 -0.27
N GLY A 104 -5.40 11.90 -0.91
CA GLY A 104 -4.80 12.47 -2.12
C GLY A 104 -5.77 12.55 -3.30
N CYS A 105 -6.61 11.54 -3.48
CA CYS A 105 -7.66 11.52 -4.50
C CYS A 105 -8.72 12.61 -4.24
N VAL A 106 -9.24 12.67 -3.00
CA VAL A 106 -10.26 13.66 -2.60
C VAL A 106 -9.74 15.09 -2.74
N TYR A 107 -8.51 15.35 -2.29
CA TYR A 107 -7.88 16.66 -2.38
C TYR A 107 -7.68 17.09 -3.84
N SER A 108 -7.14 16.19 -4.68
CA SER A 108 -6.94 16.46 -6.10
C SER A 108 -8.25 16.76 -6.82
N TYR A 109 -9.30 15.99 -6.51
CA TYR A 109 -10.64 16.23 -7.07
C TYR A 109 -11.21 17.58 -6.66
N ALA A 110 -11.17 17.92 -5.36
CA ALA A 110 -11.66 19.19 -4.85
C ALA A 110 -10.94 20.41 -5.45
N LYS A 111 -9.62 20.30 -5.62
CA LYS A 111 -8.80 21.37 -6.18
C LYS A 111 -9.00 21.55 -7.68
N LEU A 112 -8.94 20.46 -8.44
CA LEU A 112 -8.92 20.50 -9.90
C LEU A 112 -10.31 20.57 -10.54
N THR A 113 -11.33 19.98 -9.90
CA THR A 113 -12.70 19.98 -10.43
C THR A 113 -13.52 21.11 -9.81
N LEU A 114 -13.55 21.18 -8.47
CA LEU A 114 -14.44 22.11 -7.79
C LEU A 114 -13.84 23.51 -7.59
N HIS A 115 -12.51 23.67 -7.71
CA HIS A 115 -11.80 24.93 -7.45
C HIS A 115 -12.05 25.48 -6.02
N ILE A 116 -12.30 24.60 -5.04
CA ILE A 116 -12.75 24.99 -3.67
C ILE A 116 -11.58 25.19 -2.67
N ILE A 117 -10.32 24.93 -3.06
CA ILE A 117 -9.14 25.04 -2.18
C ILE A 117 -7.95 25.57 -2.98
#